data_AF-A0A1Y5G124-F1
#
_entry.id   AF-A0A1Y5G124-F1
#
_cell.length_a   1.000
_cell.length_b   1.000
_cell.length_c   1.000
_cell.angle_alpha   90.00
_cell.angle_beta   90.00
_cell.angle_gamma   90.00
#
_symmetry.space_group_name_H-M   'P 1'
#
loop_
_entity.id
_entity.type
_entity.pdbx_description
1 polymer ?
#
loop_
_entity_poly.entity_id
_entity_poly.type
_entity_poly.pdbx_seq_one_letter_code
_entity_poly.pdbx_strand_id
1 'polypeptide(L)'
;MPYLSVIEFWFEEITPAQWWQKSDDFDALIRNRFAELHLSANRCERFAWRRRPLGRLAEIIVLDQFSRNLYRDQPQAFAHDSLALALAQQAIATGIDSRLSAKQRGFLYMPFMHSESREMQKQSVQLFSQPGLDAHLSSAHRHRDIIERFGRYPHRNKILGRVSTDEELAFLEQPGSSF
;
A
#
# COMPACT_ATOMS: atom_id res chain seq x y z
N MET A 1 14.86 -17.91 -3.27
CA MET A 1 15.05 -16.71 -2.41
C MET A 1 13.71 -16.38 -1.77
N PRO A 2 13.61 -16.12 -0.46
CA PRO A 2 12.32 -16.01 0.23
C PRO A 2 11.47 -14.79 -0.20
N TYR A 3 12.00 -13.83 -0.97
CA TYR A 3 11.19 -12.77 -1.57
C TYR A 3 10.45 -13.19 -2.86
N LEU A 4 10.95 -14.22 -3.55
CA LEU A 4 10.31 -14.68 -4.79
C LEU A 4 8.95 -15.29 -4.52
N SER A 5 8.76 -15.98 -3.38
CA SER A 5 7.45 -16.51 -3.00
C SER A 5 6.40 -15.42 -2.78
N VAL A 6 6.79 -14.21 -2.35
CA VAL A 6 5.86 -13.05 -2.27
C VAL A 6 5.50 -12.57 -3.67
N ILE A 7 6.48 -12.46 -4.56
CA ILE A 7 6.28 -11.98 -5.93
C ILE A 7 5.43 -12.97 -6.73
N GLU A 8 5.75 -14.26 -6.69
CA GLU A 8 5.00 -15.34 -7.34
C GLU A 8 3.57 -15.38 -6.81
N PHE A 9 3.40 -15.37 -5.49
CA PHE A 9 2.08 -15.32 -4.87
C PHE A 9 1.27 -14.11 -5.36
N TRP A 10 1.85 -12.91 -5.30
CA TRP A 10 1.12 -11.68 -5.55
C TRP A 10 0.81 -11.41 -7.03
N PHE A 11 1.70 -11.82 -7.93
CA PHE A 11 1.59 -11.47 -9.35
C PHE A 11 1.15 -12.63 -10.26
N GLU A 12 1.36 -13.88 -9.85
CA GLU A 12 1.14 -15.08 -10.66
C GLU A 12 0.09 -16.02 -10.07
N GLU A 13 0.08 -16.26 -8.75
CA GLU A 13 -0.85 -17.20 -8.13
C GLU A 13 -2.26 -16.60 -7.91
N ILE A 14 -2.33 -15.32 -7.55
CA ILE A 14 -3.59 -14.64 -7.25
C ILE A 14 -4.12 -13.86 -8.44
N THR A 15 -5.43 -13.70 -8.48
CA THR A 15 -6.11 -12.93 -9.51
C THR A 15 -6.07 -11.42 -9.22
N PRO A 16 -6.14 -10.56 -10.25
CA PRO A 16 -6.22 -9.12 -10.05
C PRO A 16 -7.36 -8.64 -9.13
N ALA A 17 -8.47 -9.38 -9.08
CA ALA A 17 -9.60 -9.05 -8.20
C ALA A 17 -9.22 -9.20 -6.72
N GLN A 18 -8.39 -10.19 -6.38
CA GLN A 18 -7.98 -10.46 -5.00
C GLN A 18 -7.05 -9.39 -4.40
N TRP A 19 -6.43 -8.53 -5.22
CA TRP A 19 -5.70 -7.36 -4.69
C TRP A 19 -6.62 -6.36 -4.00
N TRP A 20 -7.86 -6.24 -4.47
CA TRP A 20 -8.76 -5.15 -4.08
C TRP A 20 -9.99 -5.64 -3.31
N GLN A 21 -10.40 -6.89 -3.51
CA GLN A 21 -11.60 -7.44 -2.88
C GLN A 21 -11.33 -7.84 -1.42
N LYS A 22 -12.18 -7.36 -0.51
CA LYS A 22 -12.24 -7.90 0.87
C LYS A 22 -12.73 -9.35 0.84
N SER A 23 -11.95 -10.26 1.41
CA SER A 23 -12.27 -11.69 1.50
C SER A 23 -11.59 -12.29 2.73
N ASP A 24 -12.38 -12.82 3.67
CA ASP A 24 -11.86 -13.44 4.89
C ASP A 24 -11.02 -14.70 4.57
N ASP A 25 -11.40 -15.46 3.54
CA ASP A 25 -10.64 -16.61 3.05
C ASP A 25 -9.27 -16.20 2.51
N PHE A 26 -9.22 -15.09 1.77
CA PHE A 26 -7.96 -14.57 1.26
C PHE A 26 -7.07 -14.00 2.37
N ASP A 27 -7.67 -13.31 3.33
CA ASP A 27 -6.96 -12.82 4.52
C ASP A 27 -6.40 -13.99 5.35
N ALA A 28 -7.14 -15.09 5.48
CA ALA A 28 -6.69 -16.33 6.12
C ALA A 28 -5.54 -16.99 5.34
N LEU A 29 -5.61 -17.02 4.00
CA LEU A 29 -4.53 -17.53 3.16
C LEU A 29 -3.24 -16.75 3.34
N ILE A 30 -3.30 -15.41 3.35
CA ILE A 30 -2.14 -14.54 3.60
C ILE A 30 -1.60 -14.79 5.01
N ARG A 31 -2.49 -14.89 6.02
CA ARG A 31 -2.09 -15.19 7.40
C ARG A 31 -1.32 -16.49 7.51
N ASN A 32 -1.85 -17.56 6.93
CA ASN A 32 -1.24 -18.89 7.01
C ASN A 32 0.13 -18.94 6.32
N ARG A 33 0.32 -18.21 5.21
CA ARG A 33 1.57 -18.26 4.42
C ARG A 33 2.62 -17.25 4.85
N PHE A 34 2.21 -16.07 5.29
CA PHE A 34 3.10 -14.89 5.35
C PHE A 34 3.08 -14.14 6.70
N ALA A 35 2.35 -14.58 7.72
CA ALA A 35 2.34 -13.88 9.02
C ALA A 35 3.74 -13.76 9.66
N GLU A 36 4.51 -14.85 9.70
CA GLU A 36 5.89 -14.81 10.24
C GLU A 36 6.81 -13.93 9.40
N LEU A 37 6.62 -13.95 8.07
CA LEU A 37 7.37 -13.08 7.18
C LEU A 37 7.06 -11.60 7.45
N HIS A 38 5.77 -11.27 7.60
CA HIS A 38 5.30 -9.93 7.96
C HIS A 38 5.92 -9.44 9.26
N LEU A 39 5.87 -10.25 10.32
CA LEU A 39 6.49 -9.94 11.60
C LEU A 39 8.00 -9.65 11.45
N SER A 40 8.72 -10.44 10.65
CA SER A 40 10.15 -10.21 10.40
C SER A 40 10.44 -8.95 9.57
N ALA A 41 9.56 -8.61 8.61
CA ALA A 41 9.68 -7.41 7.79
C ALA A 41 9.47 -6.14 8.63
N ASN A 42 8.50 -6.16 9.57
CA ASN A 42 8.24 -5.04 10.49
C ASN A 42 9.45 -4.73 11.39
N ARG A 43 10.29 -5.74 11.67
CA ARG A 43 11.54 -5.60 12.42
C ARG A 43 12.75 -5.25 11.54
N CYS A 44 12.53 -4.88 10.27
CA CYS A 44 13.57 -4.60 9.27
C CYS A 44 14.55 -5.76 9.00
N GLU A 45 14.22 -7.00 9.39
CA GLU A 45 15.13 -8.14 9.22
C GLU A 45 15.28 -8.57 7.74
N ARG A 46 14.44 -8.03 6.85
CA ARG A 46 14.49 -8.30 5.41
C ARG A 46 15.42 -7.35 4.64
N PHE A 47 16.24 -6.56 5.33
CA PHE A 47 17.15 -5.57 4.72
C PHE A 47 18.01 -6.12 3.57
N ALA A 48 18.40 -7.40 3.61
CA ALA A 48 19.17 -8.04 2.55
C ALA A 48 18.42 -8.09 1.20
N TRP A 49 17.09 -8.13 1.21
CA TRP A 49 16.24 -8.14 0.01
C TRP A 49 16.36 -6.84 -0.78
N ARG A 50 16.68 -5.74 -0.10
CA ARG A 50 16.81 -4.40 -0.69
C ARG A 50 17.94 -4.30 -1.72
N ARG A 51 18.80 -5.30 -1.82
CA ARG A 51 19.84 -5.39 -2.87
C ARG A 51 19.29 -5.74 -4.25
N ARG A 52 18.04 -6.20 -4.36
CA ARG A 52 17.41 -6.66 -5.61
C ARG A 52 16.11 -5.89 -5.87
N PRO A 53 15.76 -5.56 -7.14
CA PRO A 53 14.52 -4.84 -7.46
C PRO A 53 13.28 -5.56 -6.92
N LEU A 54 13.14 -6.85 -7.21
CA LEU A 54 12.02 -7.68 -6.74
C LEU A 54 12.03 -7.89 -5.22
N GLY A 55 13.20 -7.89 -4.58
CA GLY A 55 13.29 -8.00 -3.12
C GLY A 55 12.74 -6.75 -2.42
N ARG A 56 12.98 -5.56 -2.97
CA ARG A 56 12.40 -4.30 -2.48
C ARG A 56 10.89 -4.29 -2.62
N LEU A 57 10.41 -4.66 -3.82
CA LEU A 57 8.98 -4.72 -4.09
C LEU A 57 8.28 -5.71 -3.14
N ALA A 58 8.85 -6.89 -2.93
CA ALA A 58 8.31 -7.88 -2.01
C ALA A 58 8.22 -7.34 -0.58
N GLU A 59 9.27 -6.67 -0.08
CA GLU A 59 9.24 -6.06 1.26
C GLU A 59 8.15 -4.99 1.37
N ILE A 60 7.97 -4.15 0.34
CA ILE A 60 6.89 -3.15 0.29
C ILE A 60 5.51 -3.80 0.26
N ILE A 61 5.28 -4.83 -0.56
CA ILE A 61 4.00 -5.56 -0.59
C ILE A 61 3.67 -6.16 0.78
N VAL A 62 4.66 -6.75 1.46
CA VAL A 62 4.47 -7.29 2.81
C VAL A 62 4.10 -6.18 3.79
N LEU A 63 4.84 -5.07 3.82
CA LEU A 63 4.61 -4.00 4.78
C LEU A 63 3.34 -3.18 4.51
N ASP A 64 2.91 -3.07 3.25
CA ASP A 64 1.79 -2.24 2.84
C ASP A 64 0.52 -3.07 2.60
N GLN A 65 0.55 -3.98 1.62
CA GLN A 65 -0.63 -4.75 1.22
C GLN A 65 -0.97 -5.83 2.25
N PHE A 66 -0.02 -6.68 2.66
CA PHE A 66 -0.32 -7.75 3.61
C PHE A 66 -0.75 -7.20 4.97
N SER A 67 -0.25 -6.04 5.41
CA SER A 67 -0.74 -5.38 6.63
C SER A 67 -2.26 -5.16 6.60
N ARG A 68 -2.80 -4.72 5.44
CA ARG A 68 -4.23 -4.44 5.25
C ARG A 68 -5.08 -5.71 5.26
N ASN A 69 -4.55 -6.83 4.76
CA ASN A 69 -5.21 -8.15 4.83
C ASN A 69 -5.10 -8.76 6.25
N LEU A 70 -3.92 -8.73 6.87
CA LEU A 70 -3.63 -9.38 8.16
C LEU A 70 -4.30 -8.68 9.35
N TYR A 71 -4.50 -7.38 9.26
CA TYR A 71 -4.99 -6.54 10.37
C TYR A 71 -6.17 -5.68 9.97
N ARG A 72 -7.05 -6.24 9.13
CA ARG A 72 -8.26 -5.55 8.71
C ARG A 72 -9.05 -5.00 9.89
N ASP A 73 -9.55 -3.78 9.73
CA ASP A 73 -10.31 -3.05 10.74
C ASP A 73 -9.55 -2.82 12.07
N GLN A 74 -8.21 -2.94 12.05
CA GLN A 74 -7.31 -2.72 13.19
C GLN A 74 -6.21 -1.69 12.84
N PRO A 75 -5.71 -0.91 13.81
CA PRO A 75 -4.70 0.12 13.56
C PRO A 75 -3.37 -0.44 13.01
N GLN A 76 -3.06 -1.70 13.27
CA GLN A 76 -1.87 -2.40 12.78
C GLN A 76 -1.83 -2.48 11.24
N ALA A 77 -2.97 -2.36 10.55
CA ALA A 77 -3.00 -2.28 9.08
C ALA A 77 -2.21 -1.09 8.53
N PHE A 78 -2.03 -0.03 9.32
CA PHE A 78 -1.39 1.22 8.91
C PHE A 78 -0.06 1.49 9.63
N ALA A 79 0.29 0.66 10.63
CA ALA A 79 1.40 0.92 11.55
C ALA A 79 2.77 1.02 10.86
N HIS A 80 2.91 0.43 9.67
CA HIS A 80 4.16 0.38 8.91
C HIS A 80 4.11 1.13 7.58
N ASP A 81 3.05 1.92 7.32
CA ASP A 81 2.91 2.73 6.10
C ASP A 81 4.14 3.66 5.91
N SER A 82 4.65 4.26 7.00
CA SER A 82 5.83 5.15 6.92
C SER A 82 7.11 4.40 6.51
N LEU A 83 7.30 3.16 6.97
CA LEU A 83 8.45 2.34 6.57
C LEU A 83 8.33 1.91 5.11
N ALA A 84 7.14 1.46 4.69
CA ALA A 84 6.88 1.12 3.29
C ALA A 84 7.13 2.32 2.37
N LEU A 85 6.70 3.52 2.76
CA LEU A 85 6.94 4.75 2.03
C LEU A 85 8.43 5.09 1.92
N ALA A 86 9.18 5.03 3.02
CA ALA A 86 10.61 5.29 3.00
C ALA A 86 11.37 4.31 2.07
N LEU A 87 10.95 3.04 2.06
CA LEU A 87 11.53 2.03 1.16
C LEU A 87 11.18 2.29 -0.32
N ALA A 88 9.94 2.71 -0.60
CA ALA A 88 9.52 3.09 -1.94
C ALA A 88 10.27 4.32 -2.46
N GLN A 89 10.41 5.36 -1.63
CA GLN A 89 11.22 6.54 -1.94
C GLN A 89 12.66 6.16 -2.25
N GLN A 90 13.27 5.28 -1.45
CA GLN A 90 14.65 4.87 -1.67
C GLN A 90 14.80 4.01 -2.95
N ALA A 91 13.80 3.19 -3.29
CA ALA A 91 13.77 2.45 -4.55
C ALA A 91 13.77 3.39 -5.76
N ILE A 92 12.94 4.45 -5.73
CA ILE A 92 12.89 5.48 -6.78
C ILE A 92 14.19 6.29 -6.82
N ALA A 93 14.71 6.72 -5.67
CA ALA A 93 15.94 7.52 -5.60
C ALA A 93 17.17 6.77 -6.16
N THR A 94 17.14 5.44 -6.17
CA THR A 94 18.19 4.60 -6.77
C THR A 94 17.88 4.14 -8.19
N GLY A 95 16.76 4.59 -8.77
CA GLY A 95 16.31 4.25 -10.12
C GLY A 95 15.99 2.77 -10.34
N ILE A 96 15.84 1.98 -9.26
CA ILE A 96 15.71 0.53 -9.36
C ILE A 96 14.31 0.11 -9.81
N ASP A 97 13.34 0.99 -9.65
CA ASP A 97 11.96 0.86 -10.10
C ASP A 97 11.84 0.76 -11.63
N SER A 98 12.76 1.39 -12.37
CA SER A 98 12.86 1.24 -13.83
C SER A 98 13.06 -0.21 -14.30
N ARG A 99 13.57 -1.09 -13.42
CA ARG A 99 13.77 -2.53 -13.69
C ARG A 99 12.54 -3.38 -13.40
N LEU A 100 11.45 -2.78 -12.94
CA LEU A 100 10.18 -3.44 -12.67
C LEU A 100 9.20 -3.21 -13.82
N SER A 101 8.29 -4.16 -14.03
CA SER A 101 7.18 -3.98 -14.96
C SER A 101 6.24 -2.86 -14.48
N ALA A 102 5.42 -2.29 -15.36
CA ALA A 102 4.46 -1.25 -14.97
C ALA A 102 3.52 -1.72 -13.85
N LYS A 103 2.98 -2.95 -13.97
CA LYS A 103 2.17 -3.60 -12.94
C LYS A 103 2.89 -3.65 -11.58
N GLN A 104 4.17 -4.01 -11.57
CA GLN A 104 4.99 -4.07 -10.36
C GLN A 104 5.30 -2.69 -9.78
N ARG A 105 5.58 -1.69 -10.63
CA ARG A 105 5.76 -0.29 -10.21
C ARG A 105 4.51 0.26 -9.53
N GLY A 106 3.31 -0.13 -10.00
CA GLY A 106 2.06 0.27 -9.38
C GLY A 106 2.02 -0.05 -7.87
N PHE A 107 2.40 -1.27 -7.49
CA PHE A 107 2.51 -1.67 -6.08
C PHE A 107 3.70 -1.02 -5.35
N LEU A 108 4.81 -0.78 -6.05
CA LEU A 108 5.94 -0.04 -5.47
C LEU A 108 5.54 1.39 -5.07
N TYR A 109 4.64 2.02 -5.81
CA TYR A 109 4.22 3.41 -5.62
C TYR A 109 3.02 3.56 -4.67
N MET A 110 2.29 2.49 -4.36
CA MET A 110 1.14 2.53 -3.44
C MET A 110 1.41 3.16 -2.08
N PRO A 111 2.58 3.00 -1.44
CA PRO A 111 2.87 3.68 -0.18
C PRO A 111 2.75 5.22 -0.25
N PHE A 112 3.00 5.84 -1.41
CA PHE A 112 2.76 7.27 -1.60
C PHE A 112 1.26 7.58 -1.58
N MET A 113 0.46 6.75 -2.28
CA MET A 113 -1.00 6.85 -2.30
C MET A 113 -1.61 6.64 -0.92
N HIS A 114 -1.01 5.81 -0.06
CA HIS A 114 -1.51 5.54 1.29
C HIS A 114 -1.08 6.55 2.36
N SER A 115 -0.20 7.49 2.02
CA SER A 115 0.31 8.50 2.95
C SER A 115 -0.72 9.60 3.24
N GLU A 116 -0.94 9.91 4.52
CA GLU A 116 -1.70 11.10 4.96
C GLU A 116 -0.85 12.38 4.88
N SER A 117 -0.23 12.63 3.71
CA SER A 117 0.61 13.80 3.45
C SER A 117 0.31 14.37 2.07
N ARG A 118 -0.07 15.66 2.02
CA ARG A 118 -0.34 16.39 0.76
C ARG A 118 0.84 16.33 -0.20
N GLU A 119 2.06 16.45 0.32
CA GLU A 119 3.26 16.37 -0.52
C GLU A 119 3.44 14.98 -1.13
N MET A 120 3.18 13.93 -0.36
CA MET A 120 3.23 12.55 -0.88
C MET A 120 2.11 12.26 -1.88
N GLN A 121 0.95 12.90 -1.75
CA GLN A 121 -0.12 12.77 -2.73
C GLN A 121 0.21 13.44 -4.07
N LYS A 122 0.93 14.58 -4.06
CA LYS A 122 1.46 15.17 -5.30
C LYS A 122 2.43 14.21 -6.00
N GLN A 123 3.36 13.63 -5.24
CA GLN A 123 4.29 12.61 -5.75
C GLN A 123 3.56 11.38 -6.27
N SER A 124 2.56 10.89 -5.54
CA SER A 124 1.70 9.77 -5.93
C SER A 124 1.09 10.00 -7.32
N VAL A 125 0.41 11.14 -7.53
CA VAL A 125 -0.18 11.47 -8.83
C VAL A 125 0.88 11.54 -9.93
N GLN A 126 2.04 12.17 -9.68
CA GLN A 126 3.12 12.21 -10.67
C GLN A 126 3.64 10.81 -11.05
N LEU A 127 3.80 9.92 -10.07
CA LEU A 127 4.26 8.55 -10.29
C LEU A 127 3.25 7.72 -11.08
N PHE A 128 1.96 7.82 -10.74
CA PHE A 128 0.89 7.07 -11.41
C PHE A 128 0.49 7.64 -12.78
N SER A 129 0.93 8.85 -13.14
CA SER A 129 0.76 9.43 -14.48
C SER A 129 1.74 8.87 -15.53
N GLN A 130 2.66 7.99 -15.13
CA GLN A 130 3.60 7.36 -16.07
C GLN A 130 2.91 6.31 -16.96
N PRO A 131 3.41 6.06 -18.19
CA PRO A 131 2.81 5.09 -19.11
C PRO A 131 2.64 3.68 -18.50
N GLY A 132 1.45 3.10 -18.68
CA GLY A 132 1.12 1.75 -18.21
C GLY A 132 0.64 1.67 -16.77
N LEU A 133 0.42 2.81 -16.10
CA LEU A 133 -0.15 2.91 -14.74
C LEU A 133 -1.56 3.53 -14.72
N ASP A 134 -2.17 3.71 -15.89
CA ASP A 134 -3.47 4.36 -16.09
C ASP A 134 -4.58 3.76 -15.21
N ALA A 135 -4.52 2.44 -14.98
CA ALA A 135 -5.47 1.72 -14.13
C ALA A 135 -5.47 2.20 -12.66
N HIS A 136 -4.38 2.80 -12.19
CA HIS A 136 -4.25 3.31 -10.82
C HIS A 136 -4.39 4.84 -10.72
N LEU A 137 -4.28 5.57 -11.83
CA LEU A 137 -4.24 7.03 -11.84
C LEU A 137 -5.52 7.66 -11.29
N SER A 138 -6.69 7.11 -11.65
CA SER A 138 -7.98 7.57 -11.10
C SER A 138 -8.05 7.38 -9.59
N SER A 139 -7.46 6.30 -9.06
CA SER A 139 -7.35 6.06 -7.62
C SER A 139 -6.40 7.07 -6.96
N ALA A 140 -5.25 7.36 -7.58
CA ALA A 140 -4.29 8.34 -7.08
C ALA A 140 -4.92 9.74 -6.94
N HIS A 141 -5.72 10.16 -7.92
CA HIS A 141 -6.46 11.42 -7.84
C HIS A 141 -7.47 11.44 -6.69
N ARG A 142 -8.27 10.38 -6.52
CA ARG A 142 -9.23 10.30 -5.41
C ARG A 142 -8.53 10.35 -4.04
N HIS A 143 -7.41 9.66 -3.88
CA HIS A 143 -6.62 9.71 -2.65
C HIS A 143 -6.07 11.11 -2.39
N ARG A 144 -5.53 11.77 -3.41
CA ARG A 144 -5.06 13.16 -3.31
C ARG A 144 -6.19 14.08 -2.88
N ASP A 145 -7.35 14.01 -3.51
CA ASP A 145 -8.45 14.95 -3.26
C ASP A 145 -8.97 14.84 -1.82
N ILE A 146 -9.01 13.64 -1.26
CA ILE A 146 -9.35 13.41 0.16
C ILE A 146 -8.32 14.03 1.09
N ILE A 147 -7.03 13.80 0.83
CA ILE A 147 -5.94 14.36 1.66
C ILE A 147 -5.82 15.88 1.49
N GLU A 148 -6.10 16.44 0.32
CA GLU A 148 -6.11 17.88 0.16
C GLU A 148 -7.23 18.53 0.96
N ARG A 149 -8.43 17.91 0.93
CA ARG A 149 -9.59 18.38 1.68
C ARG A 149 -9.42 18.25 3.20
N PHE A 150 -9.03 17.07 3.68
CA PHE A 150 -9.06 16.75 5.12
C PHE A 150 -7.69 16.67 5.79
N GLY A 151 -6.60 16.63 5.03
CA GLY A 151 -5.24 16.42 5.54
C GLY A 151 -4.96 14.98 6.01
N ARG A 152 -5.97 14.11 6.00
CA ARG A 152 -5.94 12.70 6.46
C ARG A 152 -7.06 11.90 5.81
N TYR A 153 -7.11 10.59 6.02
CA TYR A 153 -8.21 9.72 5.58
C TYR A 153 -9.31 9.61 6.64
N PRO A 154 -10.50 10.19 6.42
CA PRO A 154 -11.57 10.16 7.42
C PRO A 154 -12.02 8.73 7.77
N HIS A 155 -12.00 7.81 6.80
CA HIS A 155 -12.40 6.41 7.02
C HIS A 155 -11.47 5.66 8.00
N ARG A 156 -10.25 6.17 8.25
CA ARG A 156 -9.33 5.61 9.25
C ARG A 156 -9.61 6.14 10.66
N ASN A 157 -10.44 7.17 10.83
CA ASN A 157 -10.62 7.85 12.12
C ASN A 157 -11.08 6.88 13.22
N LYS A 158 -12.11 6.07 12.96
CA LYS A 158 -12.61 5.08 13.92
C LYS A 158 -11.55 4.04 14.29
N ILE A 159 -10.82 3.53 13.30
CA ILE A 159 -9.78 2.49 13.49
C ILE A 159 -8.60 3.05 14.30
N LEU A 160 -8.25 4.32 14.08
CA LEU A 160 -7.14 5.01 14.74
C LEU A 160 -7.55 5.76 16.02
N GLY A 161 -8.80 5.64 16.47
CA GLY A 161 -9.29 6.33 17.67
C GLY A 161 -9.33 7.86 17.56
N ARG A 162 -9.42 8.41 16.34
CA ARG A 162 -9.53 9.85 16.07
C ARG A 162 -10.99 10.29 16.10
N VAL A 163 -11.24 11.49 16.63
CA VAL A 163 -12.54 12.14 16.53
C VAL A 163 -12.70 12.72 15.11
N SER A 164 -13.80 12.37 14.45
CA SER A 164 -14.19 12.96 13.16
C SER A 164 -14.85 14.31 13.37
N THR A 165 -14.58 15.24 12.46
CA THR A 165 -15.33 16.50 12.31
C THR A 165 -16.69 16.26 11.65
N ASP A 166 -17.61 17.22 11.75
CA ASP A 166 -18.91 17.15 11.07
C ASP A 166 -18.76 17.02 9.55
N GLU A 167 -17.78 17.70 8.95
CA GLU A 167 -17.49 17.62 7.52
C GLU A 167 -16.99 16.21 7.13
N GLU A 168 -16.13 15.62 7.95
CA GLU A 168 -15.64 14.25 7.75
C GLU A 168 -16.78 13.22 7.89
N LEU A 169 -17.70 13.42 8.85
CA LEU A 169 -18.87 12.55 9.01
C LEU A 169 -19.79 12.62 7.79
N ALA A 170 -20.13 13.83 7.34
CA ALA A 170 -20.94 14.03 6.13
C ALA A 170 -20.26 13.45 4.88
N PHE A 171 -18.93 13.52 4.78
CA PHE A 171 -18.18 12.89 3.69
C PHE A 171 -18.25 11.36 3.75
N LEU A 172 -18.18 10.75 4.94
CA LEU A 172 -18.23 9.30 5.09
C LEU A 172 -19.54 8.67 4.63
N GLU A 173 -20.63 9.44 4.59
CA GLU A 173 -21.93 9.00 4.06
C GLU A 173 -21.99 8.95 2.53
N GLN A 174 -21.02 9.53 1.83
CA GLN A 174 -20.99 9.61 0.37
C GLN A 174 -20.33 8.37 -0.28
N PRO A 175 -20.72 7.98 -1.50
CA PRO A 175 -20.01 6.95 -2.25
C PRO A 175 -18.54 7.31 -2.49
N GLY A 176 -17.65 6.33 -2.36
CA GLY A 176 -16.20 6.53 -2.57
C GLY A 176 -15.49 7.25 -1.43
N SER A 177 -16.10 7.33 -0.24
CA SER A 177 -15.50 7.90 0.97
C SER A 177 -14.45 7.01 1.65
N SER A 178 -14.36 5.75 1.19
CA SER A 178 -13.40 4.73 1.61
C SER A 178 -12.82 3.97 0.41
N PHE A 179 -11.72 3.26 0.65
CA PHE A 179 -11.03 2.39 -0.31
C PHE A 179 -10.78 1.01 0.29
#